data_AF-A0A0Q4L9R9-F1
#
_entry.id   AF-A0A0Q4L9R9-F1
#
_cell.length_a   1.000
_cell.length_b   1.000
_cell.length_c   1.000
_cell.angle_alpha   90.00
_cell.angle_beta   90.00
_cell.angle_gamma   90.00
#
_symmetry.space_group_name_H-M   'P 1'
#
loop_
_entity.id
_entity.type
_entity.pdbx_description
1 polymer ?
#
loop_
_entity_poly.entity_id
_entity_poly.type
_entity_poly.pdbx_seq_one_letter_code
_entity_poly.pdbx_strand_id
1 'polypeptide(L)'
;MSLLRLFSPLHAIRDFVDYARTRKPYEWWFLLLSICIVLVIGWGFVHDSHFERPYKKEIIYVESWPANRSDADIIAQQKIDMEKDRIATEEFLRDRAKRQAEWKRIDDKLNSWGI
;
A
#
# COMPACT_ATOMS: atom_id res chain seq x y z
N MET A 1 -1.00 -24.01 -48.51
CA MET A 1 -1.54 -23.69 -47.17
C MET A 1 -1.00 -22.32 -46.76
N SER A 2 -1.88 -21.32 -46.57
CA SER A 2 -1.44 -19.94 -46.30
C SER A 2 -1.27 -19.73 -44.80
N LEU A 3 -0.01 -19.57 -44.36
CA LEU A 3 0.37 -19.30 -42.96
C LEU A 3 -0.29 -18.03 -42.40
N LEU A 4 -0.53 -17.02 -43.24
CA LEU A 4 -1.13 -15.75 -42.83
C LEU A 4 -2.60 -15.89 -42.38
N ARG A 5 -3.30 -16.95 -42.81
CA ARG A 5 -4.67 -17.23 -42.37
C ARG A 5 -4.72 -17.72 -40.93
N LEU A 6 -3.65 -18.38 -40.45
CA LEU A 6 -3.54 -18.86 -39.07
C LEU A 6 -3.29 -17.71 -38.07
N PHE A 7 -2.65 -16.62 -38.52
CA PHE A 7 -2.36 -15.44 -37.69
C PHE A 7 -3.37 -14.30 -37.88
N SER A 8 -4.54 -14.56 -38.46
CA SER A 8 -5.56 -13.53 -38.65
C SER A 8 -6.29 -13.25 -37.32
N PRO A 9 -6.14 -12.05 -36.71
CA PRO A 9 -6.79 -11.72 -35.43
C PRO A 9 -8.31 -11.70 -35.57
N LEU A 10 -8.83 -11.37 -36.75
CA LEU A 10 -10.27 -11.40 -37.04
C LEU A 10 -10.85 -12.82 -37.02
N HIS A 11 -10.10 -13.80 -37.54
CA HIS A 11 -10.52 -15.21 -37.43
C HIS A 11 -10.47 -15.68 -35.98
N ALA A 12 -9.44 -15.32 -35.21
CA ALA A 12 -9.31 -15.71 -33.81
C ALA A 12 -10.44 -15.15 -32.93
N ILE A 13 -10.83 -13.88 -33.12
CA ILE A 13 -11.95 -13.28 -32.39
C ILE A 13 -13.26 -13.98 -32.75
N ARG A 14 -13.49 -14.28 -34.03
CA ARG A 14 -14.72 -14.95 -34.48
C ARG A 14 -14.83 -16.36 -33.91
N ASP A 15 -13.75 -17.12 -33.97
CA ASP A 15 -13.64 -18.46 -33.40
C ASP A 15 -13.89 -18.45 -31.89
N PHE A 16 -13.30 -17.48 -31.18
CA PHE A 16 -13.56 -17.27 -29.75
C PHE A 16 -15.04 -16.97 -29.46
N VAL A 17 -15.68 -16.08 -30.23
CA VAL A 17 -17.09 -15.73 -30.04
C VAL A 17 -18.00 -16.93 -30.29
N ASP A 18 -17.73 -17.69 -31.35
CA ASP A 18 -18.51 -18.89 -31.69
C ASP A 18 -18.35 -19.96 -30.60
N TYR A 19 -17.14 -20.18 -30.11
CA TYR A 19 -16.89 -21.04 -28.96
C TYR A 19 -17.58 -20.56 -27.69
N ALA A 20 -17.49 -19.26 -27.37
CA ALA A 20 -18.06 -18.67 -26.17
C ALA A 20 -19.60 -18.80 -26.14
N ARG A 21 -20.26 -18.77 -27.30
CA ARG A 21 -21.72 -18.99 -27.43
C ARG A 21 -22.17 -20.42 -27.10
N THR A 22 -21.28 -21.41 -27.22
CA THR A 22 -21.61 -22.81 -26.88
C THR A 22 -21.63 -23.08 -25.37
N ARG A 23 -21.10 -22.15 -24.57
CA ARG A 23 -20.98 -22.31 -23.12
C ARG A 23 -22.30 -22.14 -22.39
N LYS A 24 -22.40 -22.78 -21.22
CA LYS A 24 -23.58 -22.69 -20.37
C LYS A 24 -23.70 -21.29 -19.73
N PRO A 25 -24.92 -20.80 -19.44
CA PRO A 25 -25.12 -19.47 -18.89
C PRO A 25 -24.41 -19.23 -17.54
N TYR A 26 -24.24 -20.26 -16.71
CA TYR A 26 -23.55 -20.14 -15.43
C TYR A 26 -22.03 -19.97 -15.56
N GLU A 27 -21.41 -20.40 -16.66
CA GLU A 27 -19.95 -20.27 -16.87
C GLU A 27 -19.53 -18.79 -16.98
N TRP A 28 -20.42 -17.94 -17.51
CA TRP A 28 -20.23 -16.50 -17.55
C TRP A 28 -20.21 -15.85 -16.17
N TRP A 29 -21.01 -16.36 -15.23
CA TRP A 29 -20.98 -15.88 -13.84
C TRP A 29 -19.68 -16.27 -13.15
N PHE A 30 -19.15 -17.46 -13.39
CA PHE A 30 -17.84 -17.87 -12.87
C PHE A 30 -16.70 -17.02 -13.48
N LEU A 31 -16.76 -16.72 -14.78
CA LEU A 31 -15.79 -15.83 -15.42
C LEU A 31 -15.83 -14.44 -14.79
N LEU A 32 -17.03 -13.86 -14.64
CA LEU A 32 -17.20 -12.55 -14.02
C LEU A 32 -16.66 -12.55 -12.59
N LEU A 33 -17.00 -13.57 -11.80
CA LEU A 33 -16.54 -13.70 -10.42
C LEU A 33 -15.01 -13.77 -10.34
N SER A 34 -14.38 -14.54 -11.22
CA SER A 34 -12.92 -14.65 -11.29
C SER A 34 -12.26 -13.29 -11.58
N ILE A 35 -12.77 -12.56 -12.56
CA ILE A 35 -12.27 -11.21 -12.90
C ILE A 35 -12.46 -10.27 -11.70
N CYS A 36 -13.64 -10.28 -11.08
CA CYS A 36 -13.93 -9.45 -9.92
C CYS A 36 -12.98 -9.71 -8.75
N ILE A 37 -12.67 -10.98 -8.44
CA ILE A 37 -11.74 -11.31 -7.35
C ILE A 37 -10.36 -10.71 -7.62
N VAL A 38 -9.83 -10.87 -8.84
CA VAL A 38 -8.52 -10.31 -9.21
C VAL A 38 -8.52 -8.79 -9.14
N LEU A 39 -9.58 -8.15 -9.64
CA LEU A 39 -9.72 -6.69 -9.60
C LEU A 39 -9.84 -6.15 -8.17
N VAL A 40 -10.57 -6.84 -7.28
CA VAL A 40 -10.72 -6.45 -5.87
C VAL A 40 -9.38 -6.53 -5.14
N ILE A 41 -8.62 -7.60 -5.36
CA ILE A 41 -7.28 -7.74 -4.78
C ILE A 41 -6.37 -6.61 -5.29
N GLY A 42 -6.33 -6.41 -6.61
CA GLY A 42 -5.54 -5.34 -7.23
C GLY A 42 -5.94 -3.95 -6.73
N TRP A 43 -7.24 -3.69 -6.59
CA TRP A 43 -7.76 -2.44 -6.05
C TRP A 43 -7.35 -2.24 -4.59
N GLY A 44 -7.39 -3.28 -3.76
CA GLY A 44 -6.92 -3.22 -2.37
C GLY A 44 -5.47 -2.76 -2.27
N PHE A 45 -4.59 -3.32 -3.11
CA PHE A 45 -3.19 -2.87 -3.17
C PHE A 45 -3.05 -1.43 -3.66
N VAL A 46 -3.79 -1.02 -4.69
CA VAL A 46 -3.71 0.36 -5.21
C VAL A 46 -4.24 1.36 -4.16
N HIS A 47 -5.32 1.02 -3.46
CA HIS A 47 -5.90 1.86 -2.43
C HIS A 47 -4.96 2.02 -1.23
N ASP A 48 -4.31 0.93 -0.79
CA ASP A 48 -3.34 0.94 0.31
C ASP A 48 -1.96 1.48 -0.10
N SER A 49 -1.66 1.54 -1.41
CA SER A 49 -0.35 2.00 -1.91
C SER A 49 -0.07 3.50 -1.74
N HIS A 50 -0.98 4.26 -1.12
CA HIS A 50 -0.73 5.64 -0.72
C HIS A 50 0.19 5.69 0.50
N PHE A 51 1.44 5.25 0.31
CA PHE A 51 2.50 5.56 1.25
C PHE A 51 2.84 7.05 1.09
N GLU A 52 2.79 7.80 2.19
CA GLU A 52 3.43 9.10 2.27
C GLU A 52 4.85 8.94 1.74
N ARG A 53 5.18 9.68 0.66
CA ARG A 53 6.49 9.57 0.01
C ARG A 53 7.55 9.65 1.11
N PRO A 54 8.54 8.73 1.12
CA PRO A 54 9.52 8.69 2.19
C PRO A 54 10.10 10.10 2.34
N TYR A 55 10.01 10.62 3.57
CA TYR A 55 10.64 11.87 3.96
C TYR A 55 12.03 11.92 3.29
N LYS A 56 12.23 12.87 2.37
CA LYS A 56 13.57 13.13 1.83
C LYS A 56 14.37 13.68 2.99
N LYS A 57 15.06 12.80 3.71
CA LYS A 57 15.99 13.20 4.75
C LYS A 57 17.04 14.07 4.08
N GLU A 58 17.12 15.34 4.46
CA GLU A 58 18.34 16.11 4.27
C GLU A 58 19.41 15.39 5.11
N ILE A 59 20.20 14.55 4.46
CA ILE A 59 21.29 13.84 5.13
C ILE A 59 22.42 14.83 5.28
N ILE A 60 22.39 15.58 6.38
CA ILE A 60 23.52 16.38 6.83
C ILE A 60 24.48 15.39 7.51
N TYR A 61 25.51 14.94 6.79
CA TYR A 61 26.51 14.00 7.33
C TYR A 61 27.35 14.63 8.44
N VAL A 62 27.55 15.95 8.36
CA VAL A 62 28.30 16.73 9.35
C VAL A 62 27.58 18.06 9.52
N GLU A 63 26.94 18.26 10.66
CA GLU A 63 26.46 19.59 11.08
C GLU A 63 27.67 20.43 11.50
N SER A 64 28.05 21.41 10.68
CA SER A 64 29.11 22.36 11.01
C SER A 64 28.57 23.50 11.86
N TRP A 65 29.07 23.62 13.10
CA TRP A 65 28.75 24.74 13.98
C TRP A 65 29.79 25.86 13.85
N PRO A 66 29.40 27.14 14.04
CA PRO A 66 30.35 28.23 14.13
C PRO A 66 31.34 27.99 15.28
N ALA A 67 32.63 28.23 15.05
CA ALA A 67 33.66 28.09 16.08
C ALA A 67 33.52 29.11 17.23
N ASN A 68 32.71 30.16 17.04
CA ASN A 68 32.44 31.23 17.98
C ASN A 68 31.06 31.10 18.68
N ARG A 69 30.43 29.92 18.66
CA ARG A 69 29.14 29.67 19.33
C ARG A 69 29.26 29.83 20.84
N SER A 70 28.28 30.47 21.48
CA SER A 70 28.20 30.59 22.94
C SER A 70 27.42 29.43 23.57
N ASP A 71 27.73 29.08 24.82
CA ASP A 71 27.01 28.05 25.59
C ASP A 71 25.51 28.35 25.72
N ALA A 72 25.15 29.64 25.78
CA ALA A 72 23.74 30.06 25.80
C ALA A 72 23.00 29.66 24.52
N ASP A 73 23.67 29.73 23.37
CA ASP A 73 23.10 29.36 22.07
C ASP A 73 22.96 27.83 21.93
N ILE A 74 23.85 27.07 22.57
CA ILE A 74 23.76 25.60 22.62
C ILE A 74 22.51 25.18 23.40
N ILE A 75 22.34 25.73 24.61
CA ILE A 75 21.21 25.38 25.49
C ILE A 75 19.87 25.79 24.86
N ALA A 76 19.82 26.96 24.21
CA ALA A 76 18.61 27.41 23.53
C ALA A 76 18.19 26.44 22.41
N GLN A 77 19.15 25.96 21.61
CA GLN A 77 18.86 25.05 20.52
C GLN A 77 18.51 23.63 21.01
N GLN A 78 19.21 23.12 22.03
CA GLN A 78 18.89 21.84 22.65
C GLN A 78 17.43 21.76 23.13
N LYS A 79 16.89 22.87 23.67
CA LYS A 79 15.47 22.93 24.08
C LYS A 79 14.52 22.80 22.89
N ILE A 80 14.87 23.41 21.76
CA ILE A 80 14.07 23.33 20.52
C ILE A 80 14.10 21.91 19.96
N ASP A 81 15.29 21.30 19.90
CA ASP A 81 15.47 19.96 19.36
C ASP A 81 14.80 18.90 20.23
N MET A 82 14.91 19.02 21.57
CA MET A 82 14.24 18.14 22.52
C MET A 82 12.71 18.18 22.38
N GLU A 83 12.13 19.35 22.14
CA GLU A 83 10.67 19.46 21.96
C GLU A 83 10.22 18.83 20.63
N LYS A 84 10.98 19.01 19.54
CA LYS A 84 10.71 18.35 18.26
C LYS A 84 10.75 16.83 18.39
N ASP A 85 11.77 16.30 19.05
CA ASP A 85 11.93 14.86 19.27
C ASP A 85 10.80 14.31 20.14
N ARG A 86 10.37 15.06 21.16
CA ARG A 86 9.23 14.70 22.01
C ARG A 86 7.94 14.57 21.20
N ILE A 87 7.61 15.56 20.38
CA ILE A 87 6.39 15.56 19.54
C ILE A 87 6.43 14.37 18.56
N ALA A 88 7.53 14.17 17.85
CA ALA A 88 7.68 13.07 16.90
C ALA A 88 7.55 11.69 17.57
N THR A 89 8.13 11.54 18.77
CA THR A 89 8.03 10.31 19.55
C THR A 89 6.60 10.07 20.03
N GLU A 90 5.91 11.10 20.52
CA GLU A 90 4.52 11.00 20.96
C GLU A 90 3.58 10.61 19.82
N GLU A 91 3.72 11.20 18.64
CA GLU A 91 2.94 10.84 17.45
C GLU A 91 3.16 9.38 17.06
N PHE A 92 4.43 8.94 16.98
CA PHE A 92 4.78 7.56 16.67
C PHE A 92 4.17 6.56 17.67
N LEU A 93 4.25 6.86 18.97
CA LEU A 93 3.68 6.02 20.02
C LEU A 93 2.15 5.99 19.94
N ARG A 94 1.49 7.11 19.64
CA ARG A 94 0.03 7.15 19.45
C ARG A 94 -0.41 6.27 18.29
N ASP A 95 0.27 6.35 17.16
CA ASP A 95 -0.11 5.56 15.97
C ASP A 95 0.19 4.07 16.13
N ARG A 96 1.26 3.73 16.87
CA ARG A 96 1.52 2.35 17.31
C ARG A 96 0.42 1.84 18.23
N ALA A 97 0.01 2.62 19.22
CA ALA A 97 -1.03 2.24 20.16
C ALA A 97 -2.40 2.06 19.49
N LYS A 98 -2.78 2.96 18.55
CA LYS A 98 -4.00 2.82 17.74
C LYS A 98 -4.01 1.51 16.96
N ARG A 99 -2.94 1.23 16.20
CA ARG A 99 -2.81 -0.01 15.43
C ARG A 99 -2.89 -1.23 16.34
N GLN A 100 -2.16 -1.24 17.45
CA GLN A 100 -2.22 -2.34 18.42
C GLN A 100 -3.63 -2.55 18.98
N ALA A 101 -4.36 -1.47 19.29
CA ALA A 101 -5.74 -1.56 19.77
C ALA A 101 -6.70 -2.08 18.70
N GLU A 102 -6.53 -1.68 17.43
CA GLU A 102 -7.30 -2.21 16.30
C GLU A 102 -7.07 -3.71 16.11
N TRP A 103 -5.80 -4.14 16.09
CA TRP A 103 -5.44 -5.55 16.01
C TRP A 103 -5.95 -6.36 17.20
N LYS A 104 -5.85 -5.83 18.41
CA LYS A 104 -6.38 -6.47 19.61
C LYS A 104 -7.88 -6.66 19.55
N ARG A 105 -8.64 -5.67 19.05
CA ARG A 105 -10.10 -5.80 18.86
C ARG A 105 -10.47 -6.87 17.85
N ILE A 106 -9.66 -7.06 16.81
CA ILE A 106 -9.85 -8.13 15.83
C ILE A 106 -9.55 -9.47 16.49
N ASP A 107 -8.43 -9.58 17.20
CA ASP A 107 -8.02 -10.79 17.93
C ASP A 107 -9.07 -11.21 18.98
N ASP A 108 -9.56 -10.27 19.79
CA ASP A 108 -10.61 -10.54 20.78
C ASP A 108 -11.90 -11.06 20.13
N LYS A 109 -12.27 -10.56 18.94
CA LYS A 109 -13.43 -11.05 18.17
C LYS A 109 -13.21 -12.45 17.61
N LEU A 110 -12.02 -12.72 17.07
CA LEU A 110 -11.65 -14.04 16.55
C LEU A 110 -11.68 -15.08 17.68
N ASN A 111 -11.04 -14.77 18.81
CA ASN A 111 -11.07 -15.58 20.02
C ASN A 111 -12.51 -15.84 20.51
N SER A 112 -13.41 -14.85 20.42
CA SER A 112 -14.83 -15.04 20.78
C SER A 112 -15.56 -16.03 19.86
N TRP A 113 -15.09 -16.22 18.63
CA TRP A 113 -15.61 -17.17 17.66
C TRP A 113 -14.89 -18.54 17.72
N GLY A 114 -13.88 -18.69 18.57
CA GLY A 114 -13.15 -19.95 18.78
C GLY A 114 -12.13 -20.29 17.69
N ILE A 115 -11.67 -19.29 16.93
CA ILE A 115 -10.64 -19.40 15.88
C ILE A 115 -9.58 -18.33 16.15
#